data_AF-A0AAN7K5X2-F1
#
_entry.id   AF-A0AAN7K5X2-F1
#
_cell.length_a   1.000
_cell.length_b   1.000
_cell.length_c   1.000
_cell.angle_alpha   90.00
_cell.angle_beta   90.00
_cell.angle_gamma   90.00
#
_symmetry.space_group_name_H-M   'P 1'
#
loop_
_entity.id
_entity.type
_entity.pdbx_description
1 polymer ?
#
loop_
_entity_poly.entity_id
_entity_poly.type
_entity_poly.pdbx_seq_one_letter_code
_entity_poly.pdbx_strand_id
1 'polypeptide(L)'
;MIVALIKTMPRTSSLAIAVTIVFSLCLLFVPIDSSSSSLNFTLSHQHPDPEAVALDVRRQVNLSLSRRLLLSSNEQQSSQPSSFSCLTGNPIDDCWRCDPDWPSNRQRLADCAIGFGASAGGGKGGRYYVVTDSSDSDTANPKPRTLRHAVVQTEPLWITFASSMVIKLRHELIVGSFKTIDGRGANVHITGNGCITLQFVTNVIIHNVHVHHCRPSGDALVRSSPTHVGWRGRSDGDGISLYTAAKVWIDHCSLSYCTDGLIDAIMGSTAITISNSYFSHHDEVMLLGHNDKYLPDSGMQVTIAFNLFGEALVQRMPRCRRGYIHVVNNDFTYWEMYAIGGSANPTINSQGNRYVAPAYPNAKEVTKRVNTAEEEWAEWNWRTDGDVMVNGAFFVPSGAGLSGQYAKASSLEPKSAGLLAQLTLNAGVLGNSIYGQRNFSGIQYSGFYGGGTTTATTADGGSGGDSDYLGMIFRGGAGSMAFTLLKKKMGLVRGGGDWNLDGGMVLEFSRWDEELGFRLEGEGEGEGRLFWAEIKLDINYVYLDLRLSRRCNSTIKIFFTSLLSYLFLENMIEHEVESQEDGDMDTIETQTISS
;
A
#
# COMPACT_ATOMS: atom_id res chain seq x y z
N MET A 1 -3.27 -41.17 -54.71
CA MET A 1 -4.30 -40.48 -55.52
C MET A 1 -3.73 -39.37 -56.41
N ILE A 2 -2.84 -38.50 -55.91
CA ILE A 2 -2.26 -37.37 -56.69
C ILE A 2 -1.36 -37.82 -57.86
N VAL A 3 -0.62 -38.92 -57.72
CA VAL A 3 0.26 -39.47 -58.79
C VAL A 3 -0.53 -40.02 -59.99
N ALA A 4 -1.81 -40.39 -59.80
CA ALA A 4 -2.65 -40.92 -60.87
C ALA A 4 -3.28 -39.82 -61.76
N LEU A 5 -3.45 -38.61 -61.23
CA LEU A 5 -4.02 -37.46 -61.95
C LEU A 5 -3.04 -36.80 -62.94
N ILE A 6 -1.73 -37.00 -62.76
CA ILE A 6 -0.68 -36.33 -63.55
C ILE A 6 -0.48 -37.00 -64.92
N LYS A 7 -0.92 -38.26 -65.12
CA LYS A 7 -0.69 -39.02 -66.36
C LYS A 7 -1.70 -38.77 -67.49
N THR A 8 -2.78 -38.01 -67.27
CA THR A 8 -3.90 -37.91 -68.22
C THR A 8 -4.20 -36.50 -68.76
N MET A 9 -3.31 -35.51 -68.62
CA MET A 9 -3.57 -34.14 -69.09
C MET A 9 -2.69 -33.68 -70.27
N PRO A 10 -3.23 -32.89 -71.23
CA PRO A 10 -2.51 -32.45 -72.42
C PRO A 10 -1.40 -31.42 -72.14
N ARG A 11 -0.32 -31.52 -72.92
CA ARG A 11 1.01 -30.90 -72.70
C ARG A 11 1.09 -29.37 -72.74
N THR A 12 -0.01 -28.64 -72.86
CA THR A 12 -0.01 -27.16 -72.91
C THR A 12 -0.43 -26.50 -71.58
N SER A 13 -0.79 -27.30 -70.56
CA SER A 13 -1.23 -26.79 -69.25
C SER A 13 -0.26 -27.11 -68.10
N SER A 14 0.85 -27.82 -68.37
CA SER A 14 1.74 -28.35 -67.33
C SER A 14 2.56 -27.28 -66.60
N LEU A 15 2.85 -26.14 -67.22
CA LEU A 15 3.68 -25.10 -66.58
C LEU A 15 2.88 -24.27 -65.56
N ALA A 16 1.64 -23.89 -65.90
CA ALA A 16 0.79 -23.11 -65.00
C ALA A 16 0.42 -23.91 -63.75
N ILE A 17 0.04 -25.18 -63.92
CA ILE A 17 -0.37 -26.06 -62.81
C ILE A 17 0.83 -26.44 -61.93
N ALA A 18 2.01 -26.68 -62.52
CA ALA A 18 3.23 -26.91 -61.75
C ALA A 18 3.63 -25.68 -60.91
N VAL A 19 3.47 -24.47 -61.45
CA VAL A 19 3.71 -23.23 -60.70
C VAL A 19 2.70 -23.08 -59.56
N THR A 20 1.40 -23.38 -59.77
CA THR A 20 0.39 -23.28 -58.70
C THR A 20 0.59 -24.32 -57.60
N ILE A 21 1.03 -25.54 -57.94
CA ILE A 21 1.32 -26.60 -56.98
C ILE A 21 2.59 -26.28 -56.18
N VAL A 22 3.65 -25.77 -56.82
CA VAL A 22 4.86 -25.31 -56.11
C VAL A 22 4.56 -24.11 -55.21
N PHE A 23 3.73 -23.16 -55.65
CA PHE A 23 3.30 -22.03 -54.81
C PHE A 23 2.45 -22.49 -53.61
N SER A 24 1.59 -23.50 -53.80
CA SER A 24 0.74 -24.06 -52.73
C SER A 24 1.54 -24.95 -51.75
N LEU A 25 2.56 -25.67 -52.22
CA LEU A 25 3.47 -26.43 -51.35
C LEU A 25 4.44 -25.52 -50.60
N CYS A 26 4.91 -24.41 -51.19
CA CYS A 26 5.71 -23.41 -50.48
C CYS A 26 4.94 -22.73 -49.35
N LEU A 27 3.60 -22.60 -49.46
CA LEU A 27 2.74 -22.10 -48.39
C LEU A 27 2.51 -23.11 -47.25
N LEU A 28 2.73 -24.42 -47.49
CA LEU A 28 2.62 -25.49 -46.49
C LEU A 28 3.93 -25.74 -45.70
N PHE A 29 5.05 -25.17 -46.16
CA PHE A 29 6.37 -25.28 -45.53
C PHE A 29 6.93 -23.94 -45.05
N VAL A 30 6.09 -22.89 -44.95
CA VAL A 30 6.45 -21.74 -44.13
C VAL A 30 6.48 -22.23 -42.69
N PRO A 31 7.61 -22.14 -41.96
CA PRO A 31 7.60 -22.46 -40.55
C PRO A 31 6.55 -21.56 -39.91
N ILE A 32 5.52 -22.17 -39.34
CA ILE A 32 4.71 -21.48 -38.35
C ILE A 32 5.67 -21.28 -37.18
N ASP A 33 6.40 -20.18 -37.21
CA ASP A 33 6.90 -19.60 -35.99
C ASP A 33 5.65 -19.43 -35.14
N SER A 34 5.51 -20.27 -34.13
CA SER A 34 4.74 -20.01 -32.93
C SER A 34 5.38 -18.83 -32.20
N SER A 35 5.52 -17.70 -32.90
CA SER A 35 5.37 -16.40 -32.28
C SER A 35 3.94 -16.40 -31.79
N SER A 36 3.78 -16.64 -30.49
CA SER A 36 2.69 -16.02 -29.77
C SER A 36 2.74 -14.55 -30.19
N SER A 37 1.87 -14.14 -31.12
CA SER A 37 1.55 -12.75 -31.30
C SER A 37 0.90 -12.34 -29.99
N SER A 38 1.74 -11.97 -29.02
CA SER A 38 1.31 -11.19 -27.89
C SER A 38 0.64 -10.00 -28.53
N LEU A 39 -0.69 -9.93 -28.43
CA LEU A 39 -1.40 -8.69 -28.64
C LEU A 39 -0.68 -7.70 -27.73
N ASN A 40 0.18 -6.86 -28.31
CA ASN A 40 0.90 -5.82 -27.60
C ASN A 40 -0.16 -4.78 -27.21
N PHE A 41 -0.89 -5.07 -26.14
CA PHE A 41 -1.68 -4.10 -25.41
C PHE A 41 -0.69 -3.19 -24.68
N THR A 42 0.03 -2.37 -25.43
CA THR A 42 0.78 -1.27 -24.86
C THR A 42 -0.24 -0.21 -24.46
N LEU A 43 -0.40 -0.01 -23.15
CA LEU A 43 -1.11 1.15 -22.64
C LEU A 43 -0.41 2.38 -23.22
N SER A 44 -1.21 3.34 -23.69
CA SER A 44 -0.70 4.67 -23.98
C SER A 44 0.02 5.19 -22.73
N HIS A 45 1.22 5.73 -22.90
CA HIS A 45 2.08 6.32 -21.85
C HIS A 45 3.07 5.39 -21.14
N GLN A 46 3.16 4.11 -21.52
CA GLN A 46 4.30 3.29 -21.10
C GLN A 46 5.62 3.84 -21.63
N HIS A 47 6.63 3.86 -20.78
CA HIS A 47 8.01 4.01 -21.22
C HIS A 47 8.47 2.68 -21.87
N PRO A 48 9.05 2.71 -23.08
CA PRO A 48 9.46 1.49 -23.79
C PRO A 48 10.60 0.75 -23.10
N ASP A 49 11.38 1.44 -22.28
CA ASP A 49 12.49 0.88 -21.51
C ASP A 49 12.34 1.26 -20.02
N PRO A 50 11.61 0.47 -19.21
CA PRO A 50 11.41 0.77 -17.79
C PRO A 50 12.70 0.74 -16.97
N GLU A 51 13.72 -0.03 -17.39
CA GLU A 51 15.02 -0.07 -16.71
C GLU A 51 15.78 1.26 -16.87
N ALA A 52 15.69 1.90 -18.04
CA ALA A 52 16.27 3.23 -18.24
C ALA A 52 15.70 4.28 -17.26
N VAL A 53 14.40 4.19 -16.94
CA VAL A 53 13.76 5.08 -15.96
C VAL A 53 14.30 4.82 -14.55
N ALA A 54 14.42 3.55 -14.15
CA ALA A 54 15.00 3.18 -12.86
C ALA A 54 16.46 3.64 -12.72
N LEU A 55 17.26 3.48 -13.78
CA LEU A 55 18.64 3.97 -13.86
C LEU A 55 18.73 5.50 -13.77
N ASP A 56 17.80 6.21 -14.41
CA ASP A 56 17.75 7.67 -14.33
C ASP A 56 17.45 8.15 -12.90
N VAL A 57 16.47 7.54 -12.22
CA VAL A 57 16.18 7.85 -10.81
C VAL A 57 17.43 7.65 -9.94
N ARG A 58 18.14 6.53 -10.10
CA ARG A 58 19.40 6.27 -9.39
C ARG A 58 20.44 7.36 -9.68
N ARG A 59 20.60 7.74 -10.96
CA ARG A 59 21.51 8.80 -11.39
C ARG A 59 21.18 10.13 -10.70
N GLN A 60 19.91 10.53 -10.71
CA GLN A 60 19.47 11.79 -10.10
C GLN A 60 19.70 11.82 -8.59
N VAL A 61 19.44 10.72 -7.88
CA VAL A 61 19.74 10.59 -6.45
C VAL A 61 21.24 10.74 -6.19
N ASN A 62 22.10 10.03 -6.94
CA ASN A 62 23.55 10.13 -6.77
C ASN A 62 24.08 11.54 -7.06
N LEU A 63 23.47 12.27 -8.01
CA LEU A 63 23.81 13.66 -8.29
C LEU A 63 23.42 14.60 -7.15
N SER A 64 22.22 14.45 -6.57
CA SER A 64 21.79 15.24 -5.39
C SER A 64 22.72 15.00 -4.19
N LEU A 65 23.04 13.74 -3.91
CA LEU A 65 23.95 13.36 -2.82
C LEU A 65 25.37 13.87 -3.03
N SER A 66 25.92 13.72 -4.24
CA SER A 66 27.26 14.25 -4.58
C SER A 66 27.32 15.76 -4.42
N ARG A 67 26.29 16.48 -4.89
CA ARG A 67 26.20 17.94 -4.75
C ARG A 67 26.22 18.36 -3.29
N ARG A 68 25.46 17.68 -2.43
CA ARG A 68 25.47 17.90 -0.98
C ARG A 68 26.85 17.68 -0.37
N LEU A 69 27.48 16.54 -0.63
CA LEU A 69 28.77 16.19 -0.03
C LEU A 69 29.85 17.23 -0.35
N LEU A 70 29.89 17.71 -1.60
CA LEU A 70 30.81 18.77 -2.03
C LEU A 70 30.58 20.10 -1.30
N LEU A 71 29.33 20.41 -0.95
CA LEU A 71 28.98 21.62 -0.22
C LEU A 71 29.35 21.51 1.26
N SER A 72 29.10 20.34 1.89
CA SER A 72 29.50 20.08 3.29
C SER A 72 31.03 20.11 3.48
N SER A 73 31.82 19.72 2.49
CA SER A 73 33.29 19.80 2.57
C SER A 73 33.85 21.22 2.48
N ASN A 74 33.12 22.17 1.88
CA ASN A 74 33.56 23.56 1.72
C ASN A 74 33.24 24.45 2.95
N GLU A 75 32.42 23.96 3.89
CA GLU A 75 32.07 24.70 5.11
C GLU A 75 33.22 24.82 6.13
N GLN A 76 34.31 24.06 5.99
CA GLN A 76 35.48 24.19 6.88
C GLN A 76 36.36 25.42 6.58
N GLN A 77 36.06 26.23 5.56
CA GLN A 77 36.91 27.36 5.13
C GLN A 77 36.24 28.74 5.07
N SER A 78 34.94 28.92 5.36
CA SER A 78 34.31 30.25 5.27
C SER A 78 33.51 30.64 6.54
N SER A 79 33.92 31.74 7.17
CA SER A 79 33.28 32.34 8.34
C SER A 79 32.16 33.33 7.96
N GLN A 80 31.28 32.95 7.03
CA GLN A 80 30.12 33.73 6.61
C GLN A 80 28.91 32.80 6.45
N PRO A 81 27.73 33.14 7.01
CA PRO A 81 26.52 32.33 6.86
C PRO A 81 25.93 32.52 5.46
N SER A 82 26.58 31.97 4.44
CA SER A 82 25.99 31.91 3.10
C SER A 82 24.84 30.91 3.10
N SER A 83 23.68 31.28 2.57
CA SER A 83 22.65 30.51 1.83
C SER A 83 22.67 28.95 1.77
N PHE A 84 23.13 28.23 2.78
CA PHE A 84 23.42 26.78 2.76
C PHE A 84 22.22 25.88 3.11
N SER A 85 21.02 26.44 3.30
CA SER A 85 19.91 25.72 3.96
C SER A 85 19.06 24.81 3.07
N CYS A 86 19.28 24.79 1.74
CA CYS A 86 18.25 24.20 0.90
C CYS A 86 18.36 22.68 0.70
N LEU A 87 19.56 22.11 0.66
CA LEU A 87 19.66 20.70 0.28
C LEU A 87 19.01 19.83 1.36
N THR A 88 17.90 19.20 0.99
CA THR A 88 17.03 18.38 1.84
C THR A 88 17.47 16.92 1.84
N GLY A 89 17.96 16.45 0.68
CA GLY A 89 18.66 15.17 0.55
C GLY A 89 18.17 14.36 -0.61
N ASN A 90 16.95 14.65 -1.06
CA ASN A 90 16.35 14.00 -2.21
C ASN A 90 16.29 14.97 -3.41
N PRO A 91 16.44 14.46 -4.65
CA PRO A 91 16.49 15.28 -5.85
C PRO A 91 15.17 16.00 -6.19
N ILE A 92 14.02 15.47 -5.74
CA ILE A 92 12.70 16.07 -5.99
C ILE A 92 12.58 17.38 -5.22
N ASP A 93 12.77 17.34 -3.91
CA ASP A 93 12.72 18.50 -3.02
C ASP A 93 13.79 19.52 -3.41
N ASP A 94 15.02 19.07 -3.64
CA ASP A 94 16.14 19.96 -4.01
C ASP A 94 15.87 20.74 -5.31
N CYS A 95 15.05 20.20 -6.23
CA CYS A 95 14.75 20.83 -7.51
C CYS A 95 13.90 22.11 -7.38
N TRP A 96 12.94 22.15 -6.44
CA TRP A 96 12.02 23.28 -6.26
C TRP A 96 12.19 24.01 -4.93
N ARG A 97 12.54 23.33 -3.83
CA ARG A 97 12.72 23.99 -2.51
C ARG A 97 13.94 24.91 -2.49
N CYS A 98 14.86 24.71 -3.44
CA CYS A 98 16.08 25.53 -3.57
C CYS A 98 15.94 26.75 -4.42
N ASP A 99 14.75 26.94 -4.97
CA ASP A 99 14.35 28.24 -5.46
C ASP A 99 13.90 29.10 -4.25
N PRO A 100 14.62 30.16 -3.86
CA PRO A 100 14.16 31.05 -2.79
C PRO A 100 12.79 31.68 -3.11
N ASP A 101 12.43 31.76 -4.39
CA ASP A 101 11.16 32.30 -4.88
C ASP A 101 10.09 31.21 -5.09
N TRP A 102 10.30 29.97 -4.61
CA TRP A 102 9.31 28.89 -4.74
C TRP A 102 7.88 29.26 -4.28
N PRO A 103 7.66 30.11 -3.25
CA PRO A 103 6.30 30.49 -2.85
C PRO A 103 5.58 31.28 -3.95
N SER A 104 6.33 32.07 -4.72
CA SER A 104 5.85 32.88 -5.84
C SER A 104 5.84 32.08 -7.15
N ASN A 105 6.67 31.04 -7.26
CA ASN A 105 6.82 30.18 -8.43
C ASN A 105 6.29 28.76 -8.19
N ARG A 106 5.06 28.65 -7.68
CA ARG A 106 4.48 27.35 -7.28
C ARG A 106 4.49 26.31 -8.40
N GLN A 107 4.23 26.72 -9.63
CA GLN A 107 4.12 25.81 -10.77
C GLN A 107 5.43 25.13 -11.17
N ARG A 108 6.59 25.68 -10.74
CA ARG A 108 7.91 25.05 -10.93
C ARG A 108 7.98 23.64 -10.35
N LEU A 109 7.18 23.34 -9.32
CA LEU A 109 7.08 22.00 -8.75
C LEU A 109 6.86 20.93 -9.84
N ALA A 110 6.03 21.20 -10.84
CA ALA A 110 5.67 20.24 -11.88
C ALA A 110 6.84 19.82 -12.80
N ASP A 111 8.00 20.49 -12.71
CA ASP A 111 9.22 20.13 -13.43
C ASP A 111 10.17 19.24 -12.60
N CYS A 112 9.80 18.91 -11.36
CA CYS A 112 10.68 18.25 -10.41
C CYS A 112 10.32 16.77 -10.15
N ALA A 113 9.25 16.27 -10.77
CA ALA A 113 8.90 14.87 -10.72
C ALA A 113 9.99 14.00 -11.37
N ILE A 114 10.27 12.84 -10.79
CA ILE A 114 11.18 11.84 -11.35
C ILE A 114 10.46 10.49 -11.47
N GLY A 115 11.08 9.51 -12.14
CA GLY A 115 10.49 8.19 -12.30
C GLY A 115 9.39 8.15 -13.36
N PHE A 116 8.50 7.16 -13.29
CA PHE A 116 7.48 6.96 -14.33
C PHE A 116 6.44 8.10 -14.41
N GLY A 117 6.17 8.78 -13.29
CA GLY A 117 5.32 9.96 -13.22
C GLY A 117 6.00 11.28 -13.61
N ALA A 118 7.27 11.29 -14.07
CA ALA A 118 8.02 12.51 -14.37
C ALA A 118 7.35 13.44 -15.40
N SER A 119 6.48 12.89 -16.26
CA SER A 119 5.75 13.66 -17.27
C SER A 119 4.42 14.24 -16.79
N ALA A 120 4.05 14.06 -15.52
CA ALA A 120 2.83 14.60 -14.93
C ALA A 120 2.92 16.12 -14.79
N GLY A 121 2.44 16.87 -15.79
CA GLY A 121 2.45 18.34 -15.76
C GLY A 121 1.37 18.96 -14.88
N GLY A 122 0.40 18.17 -14.40
CA GLY A 122 -0.73 18.65 -13.60
C GLY A 122 -1.46 19.82 -14.28
N GLY A 123 -1.72 20.86 -13.51
CA GLY A 123 -2.30 22.13 -13.97
C GLY A 123 -1.29 23.19 -14.41
N LYS A 124 -0.03 22.83 -14.67
CA LYS A 124 1.01 23.79 -15.10
C LYS A 124 0.58 24.55 -16.37
N GLY A 125 0.86 25.86 -16.40
CA GLY A 125 0.41 26.77 -17.45
C GLY A 125 -1.05 27.20 -17.32
N GLY A 126 -1.82 26.52 -16.46
CA GLY A 126 -3.16 26.92 -16.07
C GLY A 126 -3.18 28.10 -15.11
N ARG A 127 -4.34 28.74 -15.00
CA ARG A 127 -4.57 29.78 -13.99
C ARG A 127 -4.65 29.19 -12.59
N TYR A 128 -4.33 30.01 -11.59
CA TYR A 128 -4.57 29.63 -10.20
C TYR A 128 -6.07 29.62 -9.90
N TYR A 129 -6.51 28.56 -9.21
CA TYR A 129 -7.83 28.49 -8.59
C TYR A 129 -7.67 28.43 -7.08
N VAL A 130 -8.06 29.49 -6.38
CA VAL A 130 -7.98 29.54 -4.93
C VAL A 130 -9.29 29.05 -4.33
N VAL A 131 -9.21 27.94 -3.60
CA VAL A 131 -10.29 27.39 -2.76
C VAL A 131 -10.41 28.24 -1.50
N THR A 132 -11.60 28.78 -1.28
CA THR A 132 -11.94 29.60 -0.10
C THR A 132 -13.13 29.05 0.69
N ASP A 133 -13.79 28.02 0.16
CA ASP A 133 -14.96 27.37 0.77
C ASP A 133 -14.69 25.87 0.85
N SER A 134 -14.68 25.34 2.08
CA SER A 134 -14.43 23.91 2.35
C SER A 134 -15.68 23.04 2.26
N SER A 135 -16.85 23.63 1.98
CA SER A 135 -18.12 22.91 1.92
C SER A 135 -18.24 22.01 0.68
N ASP A 136 -18.95 20.89 0.85
CA ASP A 136 -19.25 19.92 -0.19
C ASP A 136 -20.72 19.49 -0.17
N SER A 137 -21.63 20.46 0.02
CA SER A 137 -23.05 20.17 0.29
C SER A 137 -23.81 19.60 -0.90
N ASP A 138 -23.47 20.01 -2.12
CA ASP A 138 -24.12 19.58 -3.37
C ASP A 138 -23.06 19.03 -4.33
N THR A 139 -23.06 17.71 -4.50
CA THR A 139 -22.11 16.98 -5.35
C THR A 139 -22.45 17.08 -6.83
N ALA A 140 -23.70 17.41 -7.16
CA ALA A 140 -24.17 17.59 -8.54
C ALA A 140 -23.98 19.04 -9.00
N ASN A 141 -24.06 20.03 -8.12
CA ASN A 141 -23.87 21.46 -8.44
C ASN A 141 -22.91 22.13 -7.45
N PRO A 142 -21.60 21.82 -7.55
CA PRO A 142 -20.62 22.38 -6.63
C PRO A 142 -20.52 23.89 -6.78
N LYS A 143 -20.47 24.60 -5.65
CA LYS A 143 -20.36 26.06 -5.64
C LYS A 143 -18.97 26.51 -6.12
N PRO A 144 -18.85 27.61 -6.88
CA PRO A 144 -17.55 28.25 -7.11
C PRO A 144 -16.81 28.49 -5.79
N ARG A 145 -15.48 28.46 -5.84
CA ARG A 145 -14.53 28.52 -4.72
C ARG A 145 -14.45 27.28 -3.82
N THR A 146 -15.18 26.21 -4.13
CA THR A 146 -14.99 24.89 -3.50
C THR A 146 -13.97 24.05 -4.25
N LEU A 147 -13.38 23.05 -3.57
CA LEU A 147 -12.50 22.08 -4.21
C LEU A 147 -13.21 21.28 -5.30
N ARG A 148 -14.45 20.82 -5.05
CA ARG A 148 -15.23 20.05 -6.04
C ARG A 148 -15.48 20.85 -7.31
N HIS A 149 -15.80 22.13 -7.20
CA HIS A 149 -15.93 22.97 -8.39
C HIS A 149 -14.60 23.08 -9.14
N ALA A 150 -13.48 23.25 -8.45
CA ALA A 150 -12.17 23.42 -9.08
C ALA A 150 -11.75 22.19 -9.90
N VAL A 151 -11.85 21.00 -9.32
CA VAL A 151 -11.29 19.78 -9.92
C VAL A 151 -12.04 19.29 -11.16
N VAL A 152 -13.32 19.67 -11.32
CA VAL A 152 -14.15 19.27 -12.47
C VAL A 152 -14.06 20.25 -13.65
N GLN A 153 -13.31 21.35 -13.56
CA GLN A 153 -13.20 22.29 -14.67
C GLN A 153 -12.43 21.70 -15.86
N THR A 154 -12.75 22.13 -17.08
CA THR A 154 -12.13 21.61 -18.30
C THR A 154 -10.70 22.12 -18.47
N GLU A 155 -10.46 23.39 -18.16
CA GLU A 155 -9.14 23.99 -18.33
C GLU A 155 -8.11 23.45 -17.33
N PRO A 156 -6.80 23.51 -17.66
CA PRO A 156 -5.76 23.25 -16.69
C PRO A 156 -5.86 24.21 -15.50
N LEU A 157 -5.80 23.69 -14.27
CA LEU A 157 -5.87 24.50 -13.06
C LEU A 157 -4.82 24.11 -12.03
N TRP A 158 -4.13 25.13 -11.52
CA TRP A 158 -3.29 25.02 -10.32
C TRP A 158 -4.13 25.42 -9.11
N ILE A 159 -4.64 24.43 -8.38
CA ILE A 159 -5.58 24.61 -7.29
C ILE A 159 -4.81 24.81 -5.98
N THR A 160 -5.03 25.94 -5.32
CA THR A 160 -4.43 26.29 -4.02
C THR A 160 -5.51 26.60 -2.99
N PHE A 161 -5.11 26.77 -1.74
CA PHE A 161 -6.03 26.96 -0.61
C PHE A 161 -5.72 28.28 0.08
N ALA A 162 -6.75 29.09 0.34
CA ALA A 162 -6.58 30.40 0.98
C ALA A 162 -6.19 30.32 2.47
N SER A 163 -6.52 29.21 3.12
CA SER A 163 -6.24 28.95 4.54
C SER A 163 -6.27 27.45 4.82
N SER A 164 -5.77 27.04 5.99
CA SER A 164 -5.94 25.69 6.49
C SER A 164 -7.42 25.33 6.57
N MET A 165 -7.79 24.14 6.10
CA MET A 165 -9.18 23.71 6.07
C MET A 165 -9.34 22.19 6.10
N VAL A 166 -10.47 21.76 6.65
CA VAL A 166 -10.94 20.39 6.58
C VAL A 166 -12.07 20.32 5.56
N ILE A 167 -11.85 19.61 4.47
CA ILE A 167 -12.81 19.37 3.39
C ILE A 167 -13.40 17.99 3.63
N LYS A 168 -14.61 17.98 4.20
CA LYS A 168 -15.37 16.75 4.43
C LYS A 168 -16.25 16.47 3.21
N LEU A 169 -15.79 15.59 2.35
CA LEU A 169 -16.48 15.19 1.13
C LEU A 169 -17.73 14.39 1.44
N ARG A 170 -18.79 14.61 0.64
CA ARG A 170 -20.07 13.90 0.77
C ARG A 170 -20.10 12.59 -0.01
N HIS A 171 -19.41 12.57 -1.15
CA HIS A 171 -19.18 11.43 -2.03
C HIS A 171 -17.82 11.60 -2.74
N GLU A 172 -17.41 10.60 -3.53
CA GLU A 172 -16.19 10.65 -4.36
C GLU A 172 -15.98 12.00 -5.05
N LEU A 173 -14.78 12.55 -4.91
CA LEU A 173 -14.30 13.75 -5.59
C LEU A 173 -13.67 13.32 -6.91
N ILE A 174 -14.46 13.40 -7.98
CA ILE A 174 -13.99 13.08 -9.33
C ILE A 174 -13.09 14.23 -9.84
N VAL A 175 -11.81 13.95 -10.04
CA VAL A 175 -10.84 14.94 -10.50
C VAL A 175 -10.61 14.79 -11.99
N GLY A 176 -10.76 15.88 -12.74
CA GLY A 176 -10.50 15.92 -14.17
C GLY A 176 -9.01 15.94 -14.52
N SER A 177 -8.69 15.76 -15.81
CA SER A 177 -7.32 15.90 -16.33
C SER A 177 -6.75 17.31 -16.13
N PHE A 178 -5.42 17.42 -16.16
CA PHE A 178 -4.68 18.67 -16.08
C PHE A 178 -4.95 19.47 -14.80
N LYS A 179 -4.89 18.79 -13.65
CA LYS A 179 -5.12 19.40 -12.33
C LYS A 179 -3.91 19.25 -11.45
N THR A 180 -3.56 20.31 -10.75
CA THR A 180 -2.69 20.22 -9.58
C THR A 180 -3.50 20.60 -8.35
N ILE A 181 -3.56 19.74 -7.34
CA ILE A 181 -4.03 20.07 -6.00
C ILE A 181 -2.78 20.35 -5.16
N ASP A 182 -2.53 21.61 -4.83
CA ASP A 182 -1.32 22.07 -4.13
C ASP A 182 -1.69 22.65 -2.76
N GLY A 183 -1.50 21.86 -1.71
CA GLY A 183 -1.77 22.25 -0.33
C GLY A 183 -0.67 23.10 0.31
N ARG A 184 0.42 23.47 -0.38
CA ARG A 184 1.50 24.24 0.26
C ARG A 184 1.01 25.58 0.82
N GLY A 185 1.43 25.89 2.05
CA GLY A 185 1.06 27.12 2.75
C GLY A 185 -0.26 27.03 3.53
N ALA A 186 -0.94 25.89 3.52
CA ALA A 186 -2.14 25.62 4.31
C ALA A 186 -2.10 24.19 4.85
N ASN A 187 -2.71 23.95 6.02
CA ASN A 187 -2.95 22.59 6.48
C ASN A 187 -4.30 22.11 5.93
N VAL A 188 -4.26 21.29 4.87
CA VAL A 188 -5.44 20.85 4.12
C VAL A 188 -5.72 19.38 4.38
N HIS A 189 -6.87 19.10 4.97
CA HIS A 189 -7.36 17.75 5.23
C HIS A 189 -8.52 17.42 4.30
N ILE A 190 -8.42 16.32 3.56
CA ILE A 190 -9.47 15.76 2.72
C ILE A 190 -9.95 14.48 3.38
N THR A 191 -11.24 14.44 3.72
CA THR A 191 -11.82 13.37 4.53
C THR A 191 -13.29 13.14 4.18
N GLY A 192 -13.94 12.19 4.85
CA GLY A 192 -15.37 11.94 4.73
C GLY A 192 -15.65 10.76 3.82
N ASN A 193 -16.52 10.96 2.85
CA ASN A 193 -17.14 9.88 2.08
C ASN A 193 -16.54 9.84 0.65
N GLY A 194 -16.05 8.68 0.24
CA GLY A 194 -15.43 8.42 -1.05
C GLY A 194 -13.96 8.86 -1.12
N CYS A 195 -13.68 10.15 -0.90
CA CYS A 195 -12.36 10.77 -1.14
C CYS A 195 -12.00 10.89 -2.64
N ILE A 196 -10.73 10.76 -3.03
CA ILE A 196 -10.25 11.25 -4.34
C ILE A 196 -10.30 10.15 -5.39
N THR A 197 -10.95 10.41 -6.53
CA THR A 197 -11.02 9.45 -7.63
C THR A 197 -10.50 10.07 -8.93
N LEU A 198 -9.45 9.47 -9.50
CA LEU A 198 -8.87 9.80 -10.80
C LEU A 198 -9.33 8.73 -11.81
N GLN A 199 -10.42 9.00 -12.53
CA GLN A 199 -11.00 8.01 -13.46
C GLN A 199 -10.94 8.49 -14.92
N PHE A 200 -10.29 7.72 -15.79
CA PHE A 200 -10.12 8.03 -17.22
C PHE A 200 -9.46 9.39 -17.49
N VAL A 201 -8.49 9.78 -16.66
CA VAL A 201 -7.84 11.10 -16.70
C VAL A 201 -6.33 11.00 -16.82
N THR A 202 -5.71 12.11 -17.22
CA THR A 202 -4.26 12.21 -17.33
C THR A 202 -3.72 13.56 -16.85
N ASN A 203 -2.44 13.60 -16.48
CA ASN A 203 -1.72 14.79 -16.01
C ASN A 203 -2.36 15.34 -14.74
N VAL A 204 -2.21 14.61 -13.63
CA VAL A 204 -2.70 15.04 -12.32
C VAL A 204 -1.55 15.04 -11.32
N ILE A 205 -1.44 16.13 -10.55
CA ILE A 205 -0.53 16.24 -9.41
C ILE A 205 -1.38 16.41 -8.15
N ILE A 206 -1.15 15.57 -7.14
CA ILE A 206 -1.71 15.73 -5.79
C ILE A 206 -0.53 15.95 -4.86
N HIS A 207 -0.45 17.15 -4.28
CA HIS A 207 0.72 17.58 -3.53
C HIS A 207 0.36 18.26 -2.21
N ASN A 208 1.05 17.86 -1.15
CA ASN A 208 1.00 18.53 0.15
C ASN A 208 -0.39 18.55 0.84
N VAL A 209 -1.11 17.43 0.83
CA VAL A 209 -2.43 17.30 1.48
C VAL A 209 -2.49 16.09 2.40
N HIS A 210 -3.31 16.20 3.46
CA HIS A 210 -3.69 15.07 4.31
C HIS A 210 -4.94 14.40 3.71
N VAL A 211 -4.92 13.08 3.50
CA VAL A 211 -6.07 12.29 3.05
C VAL A 211 -6.33 11.19 4.07
N HIS A 212 -7.47 11.25 4.76
CA HIS A 212 -7.73 10.29 5.83
C HIS A 212 -9.20 10.10 6.15
N HIS A 213 -9.53 9.01 6.85
CA HIS A 213 -10.89 8.72 7.29
C HIS A 213 -11.89 8.70 6.13
N CYS A 214 -11.45 8.18 4.99
CA CYS A 214 -12.28 7.96 3.82
C CYS A 214 -13.21 6.76 4.05
N ARG A 215 -14.51 6.96 3.78
CA ARG A 215 -15.58 6.01 4.04
C ARG A 215 -16.30 5.63 2.75
N PRO A 216 -16.81 4.38 2.62
CA PRO A 216 -17.65 3.98 1.50
C PRO A 216 -18.81 4.95 1.29
N SER A 217 -19.07 5.31 0.05
CA SER A 217 -20.19 6.19 -0.30
C SER A 217 -20.57 6.07 -1.76
N GLY A 218 -21.78 6.48 -2.10
CA GLY A 218 -22.25 6.42 -3.48
C GLY A 218 -23.75 6.53 -3.52
N ASP A 219 -24.34 5.92 -4.53
CA ASP A 219 -25.77 5.94 -4.84
C ASP A 219 -26.28 7.39 -4.89
N ALA A 220 -25.51 8.22 -5.59
CA ALA A 220 -25.71 9.65 -5.67
C ALA A 220 -25.33 10.21 -7.04
N LEU A 221 -25.93 11.35 -7.38
CA LEU A 221 -25.52 12.14 -8.52
C LEU A 221 -24.26 12.94 -8.19
N VAL A 222 -23.21 12.73 -8.97
CA VAL A 222 -21.92 13.40 -8.79
C VAL A 222 -21.50 14.05 -10.10
N ARG A 223 -21.09 15.32 -10.02
CA ARG A 223 -20.52 16.05 -11.14
C ARG A 223 -19.10 15.55 -11.43
N SER A 224 -18.83 15.22 -12.69
CA SER A 224 -17.50 14.82 -13.16
C SER A 224 -16.89 15.79 -14.18
N SER A 225 -17.69 16.70 -14.75
CA SER A 225 -17.23 17.78 -15.63
C SER A 225 -18.18 18.98 -15.54
N PRO A 226 -17.90 20.13 -16.19
CA PRO A 226 -18.81 21.27 -16.17
C PRO A 226 -20.16 20.95 -16.85
N THR A 227 -20.17 19.97 -17.76
CA THR A 227 -21.34 19.59 -18.56
C THR A 227 -21.94 18.23 -18.18
N HIS A 228 -21.32 17.48 -17.28
CA HIS A 228 -21.76 16.12 -16.94
C HIS A 228 -21.94 15.91 -15.43
N VAL A 229 -23.12 15.42 -15.09
CA VAL A 229 -23.47 14.85 -13.78
C VAL A 229 -23.96 13.43 -14.03
N GLY A 230 -23.34 12.46 -13.37
CA GLY A 230 -23.66 11.05 -13.53
C GLY A 230 -24.02 10.38 -12.21
N TRP A 231 -24.75 9.28 -12.29
CA TRP A 231 -24.96 8.40 -11.15
C TRP A 231 -23.66 7.67 -10.80
N ARG A 232 -23.28 7.69 -9.52
CA ARG A 232 -22.15 6.94 -8.98
C ARG A 232 -22.68 5.85 -8.06
N GLY A 233 -22.24 4.61 -8.31
CA GLY A 233 -22.45 3.51 -7.37
C GLY A 233 -21.60 3.68 -6.11
N ARG A 234 -21.68 2.68 -5.24
CA ARG A 234 -20.91 2.65 -3.99
C ARG A 234 -19.41 2.48 -4.25
N SER A 235 -18.62 3.38 -3.68
CA SER A 235 -17.15 3.31 -3.55
C SER A 235 -16.76 2.54 -2.29
N ASP A 236 -15.54 1.99 -2.29
CA ASP A 236 -14.99 1.19 -1.19
C ASP A 236 -14.46 2.04 -0.03
N GLY A 237 -14.18 3.33 -0.29
CA GLY A 237 -13.68 4.27 0.70
C GLY A 237 -12.15 4.32 0.78
N ASP A 238 -11.49 4.22 -0.37
CA ASP A 238 -10.06 4.45 -0.52
C ASP A 238 -9.67 5.90 -0.24
N GLY A 239 -8.38 6.16 0.02
CA GLY A 239 -7.85 7.52 0.03
C GLY A 239 -7.82 8.15 -1.36
N ILE A 240 -7.05 7.54 -2.26
CA ILE A 240 -6.86 7.99 -3.64
C ILE A 240 -6.98 6.79 -4.60
N SER A 241 -8.03 6.75 -5.41
CA SER A 241 -8.25 5.69 -6.40
C SER A 241 -7.90 6.18 -7.81
N LEU A 242 -7.06 5.43 -8.53
CA LEU A 242 -6.65 5.63 -9.91
C LEU A 242 -7.25 4.52 -10.77
N TYR A 243 -8.12 4.89 -11.69
CA TYR A 243 -8.81 3.98 -12.58
C TYR A 243 -8.57 4.40 -14.03
N THR A 244 -7.79 3.61 -14.77
CA THR A 244 -7.33 3.98 -16.13
C THR A 244 -6.76 5.40 -16.16
N ALA A 245 -5.98 5.76 -15.14
CA ALA A 245 -5.33 7.07 -15.02
C ALA A 245 -3.88 7.01 -15.49
N ALA A 246 -3.38 8.09 -16.11
CA ALA A 246 -2.00 8.12 -16.59
C ALA A 246 -1.29 9.45 -16.35
N LYS A 247 0.03 9.42 -16.14
CA LYS A 247 0.83 10.62 -15.82
C LYS A 247 0.32 11.27 -14.53
N VAL A 248 0.47 10.54 -13.43
CA VAL A 248 0.03 10.97 -12.11
C VAL A 248 1.23 11.08 -11.18
N TRP A 249 1.26 12.15 -10.39
CA TRP A 249 2.26 12.34 -9.35
C TRP A 249 1.59 12.65 -8.01
N ILE A 250 1.79 11.77 -7.03
CA ILE A 250 1.33 11.94 -5.65
C ILE A 250 2.56 12.23 -4.81
N ASP A 251 2.65 13.42 -4.23
CA ASP A 251 3.87 13.91 -3.60
C ASP A 251 3.59 14.62 -2.27
N HIS A 252 4.44 14.44 -1.26
CA HIS A 252 4.28 15.11 0.04
C HIS A 252 2.87 14.96 0.66
N CYS A 253 2.21 13.83 0.43
CA CYS A 253 0.89 13.58 1.01
C CYS A 253 1.02 12.80 2.32
N SER A 254 0.04 12.94 3.20
CA SER A 254 -0.08 12.10 4.40
C SER A 254 -1.38 11.33 4.35
N LEU A 255 -1.29 9.99 4.34
CA LEU A 255 -2.44 9.10 4.16
C LEU A 255 -2.60 8.13 5.34
N SER A 256 -3.82 7.98 5.85
CA SER A 256 -4.12 7.12 7.01
C SER A 256 -5.61 6.86 7.21
N TYR A 257 -5.95 5.81 7.97
CA TYR A 257 -7.32 5.59 8.49
C TYR A 257 -8.44 5.54 7.44
N CYS A 258 -8.16 5.13 6.20
CA CYS A 258 -9.23 4.90 5.21
C CYS A 258 -9.97 3.60 5.53
N THR A 259 -11.07 3.34 4.84
CA THR A 259 -11.85 2.11 5.09
C THR A 259 -11.30 0.93 4.32
N ASP A 260 -10.90 1.15 3.07
CA ASP A 260 -10.33 0.11 2.21
C ASP A 260 -8.85 0.40 1.91
N GLY A 261 -8.44 0.84 0.71
CA GLY A 261 -7.05 1.19 0.39
C GLY A 261 -6.62 2.62 0.81
N LEU A 262 -5.31 2.91 0.96
CA LEU A 262 -4.86 4.31 0.94
C LEU A 262 -4.66 4.81 -0.50
N ILE A 263 -4.00 4.01 -1.34
CA ILE A 263 -3.81 4.29 -2.77
C ILE A 263 -4.05 3.04 -3.60
N ASP A 264 -5.03 3.10 -4.49
CA ASP A 264 -5.36 2.00 -5.38
C ASP A 264 -5.20 2.42 -6.84
N ALA A 265 -4.26 1.81 -7.56
CA ALA A 265 -4.05 2.05 -8.98
C ALA A 265 -4.38 0.80 -9.78
N ILE A 266 -5.44 0.87 -10.60
CA ILE A 266 -6.04 -0.31 -11.23
C ILE A 266 -6.46 0.00 -12.67
N MET A 267 -6.90 -1.04 -13.38
CA MET A 267 -7.57 -0.92 -14.68
C MET A 267 -6.74 -0.20 -15.74
N GLY A 268 -5.46 -0.58 -15.86
CA GLY A 268 -4.53 -0.03 -16.84
C GLY A 268 -4.03 1.38 -16.47
N SER A 269 -3.97 1.71 -15.18
CA SER A 269 -3.30 2.94 -14.75
C SER A 269 -1.78 2.80 -14.90
N THR A 270 -1.08 3.85 -15.35
CA THR A 270 0.36 3.78 -15.65
C THR A 270 1.04 5.15 -15.64
N ALA A 271 2.37 5.20 -15.73
CA ALA A 271 3.15 6.44 -15.64
C ALA A 271 2.87 7.19 -14.32
N ILE A 272 3.10 6.51 -13.19
CA ILE A 272 2.79 7.01 -11.85
C ILE A 272 4.08 7.16 -11.03
N THR A 273 4.21 8.27 -10.30
CA THR A 273 5.19 8.42 -9.23
C THR A 273 4.46 8.72 -7.91
N ILE A 274 4.82 8.01 -6.85
CA ILE A 274 4.38 8.27 -5.47
C ILE A 274 5.63 8.58 -4.66
N SER A 275 5.78 9.82 -4.21
CA SER A 275 6.99 10.29 -3.56
C SER A 275 6.79 11.12 -2.31
N ASN A 276 7.83 11.18 -1.48
CA ASN A 276 7.92 12.03 -0.30
C ASN A 276 6.67 11.97 0.61
N SER A 277 5.91 10.88 0.58
CA SER A 277 4.63 10.78 1.28
C SER A 277 4.78 9.96 2.56
N TYR A 278 3.87 10.20 3.50
CA TYR A 278 3.83 9.52 4.78
C TYR A 278 2.56 8.66 4.88
N PHE A 279 2.75 7.37 5.15
CA PHE A 279 1.68 6.41 5.32
C PHE A 279 1.70 5.92 6.77
N SER A 280 0.53 5.82 7.41
CA SER A 280 0.43 5.28 8.79
C SER A 280 -0.97 4.76 9.08
N HIS A 281 -1.10 3.98 10.15
CA HIS A 281 -2.38 3.55 10.74
C HIS A 281 -3.38 2.99 9.71
N HIS A 282 -2.96 1.93 9.03
CA HIS A 282 -3.75 1.35 7.95
C HIS A 282 -3.34 -0.09 7.63
N ASP A 283 -4.32 -0.93 7.31
CA ASP A 283 -4.05 -2.34 6.97
C ASP A 283 -3.59 -2.46 5.51
N GLU A 284 -4.47 -2.10 4.58
CA GLU A 284 -4.29 -2.28 3.15
C GLU A 284 -3.73 -1.01 2.49
N VAL A 285 -2.41 -0.81 2.55
CA VAL A 285 -1.81 0.49 2.21
C VAL A 285 -1.94 0.85 0.73
N MET A 286 -1.40 0.04 -0.18
CA MET A 286 -1.31 0.37 -1.59
C MET A 286 -1.50 -0.84 -2.49
N LEU A 287 -2.55 -0.81 -3.33
CA LEU A 287 -2.83 -1.85 -4.32
C LEU A 287 -2.48 -1.36 -5.74
N LEU A 288 -1.61 -2.10 -6.42
CA LEU A 288 -1.22 -1.83 -7.80
C LEU A 288 -1.67 -3.01 -8.67
N GLY A 289 -2.81 -2.84 -9.33
CA GLY A 289 -3.54 -3.87 -10.07
C GLY A 289 -4.48 -4.68 -9.17
N HIS A 290 -5.75 -4.81 -9.57
CA HIS A 290 -6.80 -5.40 -8.72
C HIS A 290 -7.06 -6.90 -8.97
N ASN A 291 -6.80 -7.38 -10.18
CA ASN A 291 -7.21 -8.70 -10.63
C ASN A 291 -6.08 -9.39 -11.38
N ASP A 292 -5.71 -10.58 -10.89
CA ASP A 292 -4.64 -11.42 -11.44
C ASP A 292 -4.84 -11.73 -12.93
N LYS A 293 -6.07 -11.69 -13.46
CA LYS A 293 -6.40 -11.98 -14.86
C LYS A 293 -6.51 -10.73 -15.74
N TYR A 294 -6.42 -9.52 -15.18
CA TYR A 294 -6.57 -8.29 -15.95
C TYR A 294 -5.28 -7.93 -16.70
N LEU A 295 -5.14 -8.46 -17.93
CA LEU A 295 -3.94 -8.33 -18.76
C LEU A 295 -3.46 -6.88 -19.02
N PRO A 296 -4.33 -5.86 -19.15
CA PRO A 296 -3.84 -4.50 -19.38
C PRO A 296 -2.96 -3.95 -18.25
N ASP A 297 -3.06 -4.47 -17.01
CA ASP A 297 -2.18 -4.08 -15.90
C ASP A 297 -0.71 -4.54 -16.11
N SER A 298 -0.43 -5.44 -17.06
CA SER A 298 0.95 -5.71 -17.53
C SER A 298 1.66 -4.46 -18.04
N GLY A 299 0.88 -3.45 -18.41
CA GLY A 299 1.35 -2.16 -18.83
C GLY A 299 1.58 -1.13 -17.74
N MET A 300 1.27 -1.45 -16.50
CA MET A 300 1.41 -0.54 -15.37
C MET A 300 2.89 -0.28 -15.09
N GLN A 301 3.25 0.99 -14.89
CA GLN A 301 4.60 1.40 -14.53
C GLN A 301 4.54 2.43 -13.41
N VAL A 302 5.14 2.11 -12.26
CA VAL A 302 5.03 2.91 -11.02
C VAL A 302 6.39 3.07 -10.35
N THR A 303 6.73 4.30 -9.96
CA THR A 303 7.87 4.61 -9.08
C THR A 303 7.36 4.97 -7.69
N ILE A 304 7.87 4.30 -6.66
CA ILE A 304 7.59 4.59 -5.25
C ILE A 304 8.91 5.02 -4.61
N ALA A 305 9.07 6.30 -4.29
CA ALA A 305 10.35 6.86 -3.89
C ALA A 305 10.31 7.81 -2.69
N PHE A 306 11.29 7.74 -1.79
CA PHE A 306 11.46 8.70 -0.67
C PHE A 306 10.27 8.75 0.31
N ASN A 307 9.39 7.76 0.29
CA ASN A 307 8.27 7.69 1.20
C ASN A 307 8.72 7.16 2.57
N LEU A 308 7.95 7.53 3.58
CA LEU A 308 8.03 6.95 4.92
C LEU A 308 6.78 6.10 5.15
N PHE A 309 6.98 4.79 5.24
CA PHE A 309 5.98 3.83 5.68
C PHE A 309 6.12 3.66 7.19
N GLY A 310 5.26 4.39 7.89
CA GLY A 310 5.35 4.65 9.32
C GLY A 310 4.69 3.58 10.19
N GLU A 311 4.23 4.03 11.35
CA GLU A 311 3.64 3.17 12.37
C GLU A 311 2.27 2.61 11.99
N ALA A 312 1.94 1.48 12.63
CA ALA A 312 0.63 0.83 12.54
C ALA A 312 0.20 0.52 11.09
N LEU A 313 1.16 0.09 10.26
CA LEU A 313 0.89 -0.43 8.93
C LEU A 313 0.91 -1.97 8.95
N VAL A 314 -0.05 -2.62 8.31
CA VAL A 314 -0.08 -4.09 8.31
C VAL A 314 0.63 -4.66 7.07
N GLN A 315 0.23 -4.20 5.88
CA GLN A 315 0.67 -4.82 4.61
C GLN A 315 0.52 -3.90 3.38
N ARG A 316 0.90 -4.45 2.21
CA ARG A 316 0.69 -3.84 0.87
C ARG A 316 1.44 -2.52 0.66
N MET A 317 2.76 -2.53 0.85
CA MET A 317 3.63 -1.36 0.68
C MET A 317 4.68 -1.55 -0.43
N PRO A 318 4.33 -1.84 -1.70
CA PRO A 318 2.99 -2.07 -2.26
C PRO A 318 2.59 -3.55 -2.31
N ARG A 319 1.33 -3.83 -2.66
CA ARG A 319 0.90 -5.13 -3.24
C ARG A 319 0.68 -4.97 -4.75
N CYS A 320 1.48 -5.68 -5.54
CA CYS A 320 1.51 -5.53 -7.00
C CYS A 320 0.92 -6.71 -7.75
N ARG A 321 0.34 -6.43 -8.92
CA ARG A 321 -0.02 -7.43 -9.91
C ARG A 321 0.44 -6.99 -11.28
N ARG A 322 1.19 -7.85 -11.96
CA ARG A 322 1.77 -7.56 -13.28
C ARG A 322 2.61 -6.27 -13.24
N GLY A 323 2.81 -5.63 -14.38
CA GLY A 323 3.46 -4.31 -14.47
C GLY A 323 4.92 -4.28 -14.01
N TYR A 324 5.49 -3.08 -14.00
CA TYR A 324 6.84 -2.76 -13.57
C TYR A 324 6.83 -1.75 -12.43
N ILE A 325 7.34 -2.14 -11.26
CA ILE A 325 7.32 -1.33 -10.05
C ILE A 325 8.75 -1.11 -9.55
N HIS A 326 9.16 0.15 -9.47
CA HIS A 326 10.44 0.56 -8.90
C HIS A 326 10.22 1.13 -7.50
N VAL A 327 10.65 0.40 -6.48
CA VAL A 327 10.56 0.78 -5.06
C VAL A 327 11.95 1.24 -4.62
N VAL A 328 12.15 2.54 -4.41
CA VAL A 328 13.51 3.09 -4.29
C VAL A 328 13.67 4.13 -3.20
N ASN A 329 14.66 3.93 -2.31
CA ASN A 329 14.99 4.83 -1.20
C ASN A 329 13.80 5.22 -0.29
N ASN A 330 12.91 4.28 0.02
CA ASN A 330 11.86 4.45 1.03
C ASN A 330 12.35 3.93 2.39
N ASP A 331 11.76 4.43 3.47
CA ASP A 331 11.98 3.92 4.83
C ASP A 331 10.73 3.18 5.32
N PHE A 332 10.88 1.89 5.58
CA PHE A 332 9.83 0.99 6.04
C PHE A 332 10.05 0.63 7.49
N THR A 333 9.03 0.91 8.30
CA THR A 333 9.04 0.61 9.72
C THR A 333 7.75 -0.10 10.10
N TYR A 334 7.83 -1.03 11.06
CA TYR A 334 6.66 -1.57 11.77
C TYR A 334 5.55 -2.19 10.91
N TRP A 335 5.88 -2.87 9.79
CA TRP A 335 4.87 -3.70 9.13
C TRP A 335 4.49 -4.88 10.03
N GLU A 336 3.22 -5.30 10.00
CA GLU A 336 2.75 -6.41 10.83
C GLU A 336 2.70 -7.76 10.10
N MET A 337 2.57 -7.75 8.76
CA MET A 337 2.47 -8.98 7.96
C MET A 337 3.59 -9.08 6.92
N TYR A 338 3.66 -8.14 5.98
CA TYR A 338 4.72 -8.05 4.98
C TYR A 338 4.83 -6.60 4.47
N ALA A 339 6.00 -6.20 3.94
CA ALA A 339 6.14 -4.90 3.32
C ALA A 339 5.72 -4.94 1.85
N ILE A 340 6.45 -5.69 1.03
CA ILE A 340 6.23 -5.77 -0.43
C ILE A 340 5.59 -7.11 -0.77
N GLY A 341 4.50 -7.09 -1.54
CA GLY A 341 3.87 -8.33 -1.98
C GLY A 341 3.31 -8.27 -3.37
N GLY A 342 2.80 -9.41 -3.84
CA GLY A 342 2.16 -9.46 -5.15
C GLY A 342 1.71 -10.84 -5.59
N SER A 343 0.96 -10.84 -6.68
CA SER A 343 0.46 -12.01 -7.39
C SER A 343 0.47 -11.73 -8.91
N ALA A 344 0.36 -12.76 -9.75
CA ALA A 344 0.33 -12.61 -11.21
C ALA A 344 1.56 -11.91 -11.84
N ASN A 345 2.77 -12.36 -11.46
CA ASN A 345 4.05 -12.00 -12.10
C ASN A 345 4.34 -10.49 -12.26
N PRO A 346 4.31 -9.69 -11.17
CA PRO A 346 4.81 -8.32 -11.22
C PRO A 346 6.34 -8.31 -11.28
N THR A 347 6.90 -7.33 -12.01
CA THR A 347 8.33 -7.01 -11.89
C THR A 347 8.53 -6.00 -10.78
N ILE A 348 9.29 -6.36 -9.75
CA ILE A 348 9.56 -5.50 -8.59
C ILE A 348 11.06 -5.28 -8.47
N ASN A 349 11.47 -4.02 -8.53
CA ASN A 349 12.85 -3.60 -8.35
C ASN A 349 12.96 -2.79 -7.04
N SER A 350 13.40 -3.45 -5.96
CA SER A 350 13.70 -2.82 -4.68
C SER A 350 15.15 -2.31 -4.68
N GLN A 351 15.35 -1.01 -4.47
CA GLN A 351 16.69 -0.42 -4.50
C GLN A 351 16.90 0.62 -3.40
N GLY A 352 17.93 0.40 -2.57
CA GLY A 352 18.35 1.38 -1.57
C GLY A 352 17.28 1.71 -0.53
N ASN A 353 16.28 0.87 -0.30
CA ASN A 353 15.29 1.06 0.75
C ASN A 353 15.85 0.63 2.11
N ARG A 354 15.22 1.07 3.20
CA ARG A 354 15.48 0.57 4.55
C ARG A 354 14.28 -0.18 5.05
N TYR A 355 14.49 -1.41 5.51
CA TYR A 355 13.46 -2.29 6.06
C TYR A 355 13.79 -2.60 7.52
N VAL A 356 13.04 -2.01 8.44
CA VAL A 356 13.13 -2.34 9.87
C VAL A 356 12.02 -3.32 10.22
N ALA A 357 12.37 -4.60 10.28
CA ALA A 357 11.39 -5.62 10.62
C ALA A 357 10.81 -5.40 12.02
N PRO A 358 9.53 -5.75 12.24
CA PRO A 358 8.93 -5.75 13.57
C PRO A 358 9.65 -6.74 14.49
N ALA A 359 9.39 -6.66 15.80
CA ALA A 359 9.96 -7.61 16.76
C ALA A 359 9.47 -9.05 16.52
N TYR A 360 8.27 -9.22 15.96
CA TYR A 360 7.63 -10.52 15.73
C TYR A 360 8.45 -11.40 14.75
N PRO A 361 8.77 -12.66 15.12
CA PRO A 361 9.54 -13.56 14.25
C PRO A 361 8.89 -13.90 12.91
N ASN A 362 7.55 -13.89 12.84
CA ASN A 362 6.82 -14.33 11.65
C ASN A 362 6.69 -13.26 10.57
N ALA A 363 7.19 -12.04 10.81
CA ALA A 363 7.11 -10.90 9.89
C ALA A 363 8.51 -10.36 9.54
N LYS A 364 9.53 -11.22 9.50
CA LYS A 364 10.90 -10.86 9.11
C LYS A 364 11.10 -10.79 7.61
N GLU A 365 10.37 -11.60 6.85
CA GLU A 365 10.41 -11.54 5.39
C GLU A 365 9.74 -10.25 4.91
N VAL A 366 10.50 -9.43 4.17
CA VAL A 366 10.01 -8.21 3.53
C VAL A 366 8.97 -8.54 2.46
N THR A 367 9.19 -9.66 1.75
CA THR A 367 8.45 -10.09 0.57
C THR A 367 7.30 -11.04 0.90
N LYS A 368 6.19 -10.96 0.15
CA LYS A 368 5.13 -11.98 0.17
C LYS A 368 4.56 -12.24 -1.22
N ARG A 369 4.78 -13.45 -1.74
CA ARG A 369 4.06 -13.94 -2.93
C ARG A 369 2.72 -14.49 -2.47
N VAL A 370 1.64 -13.94 -3.01
CA VAL A 370 0.28 -14.20 -2.49
C VAL A 370 -0.37 -15.31 -3.30
N ASN A 371 -0.74 -16.41 -2.64
CA ASN A 371 -1.46 -17.54 -3.22
C ASN A 371 -0.79 -18.12 -4.48
N THR A 372 0.54 -18.24 -4.47
CA THR A 372 1.32 -18.74 -5.61
C THR A 372 2.40 -19.71 -5.12
N ALA A 373 2.52 -20.86 -5.78
CA ALA A 373 3.53 -21.85 -5.47
C ALA A 373 4.93 -21.38 -5.91
N GLU A 374 5.98 -21.83 -5.22
CA GLU A 374 7.38 -21.45 -5.53
C GLU A 374 7.78 -21.77 -6.96
N GLU A 375 7.33 -22.91 -7.49
CA GLU A 375 7.55 -23.32 -8.88
C GLU A 375 7.06 -22.27 -9.90
N GLU A 376 5.99 -21.53 -9.57
CA GLU A 376 5.42 -20.50 -10.43
C GLU A 376 6.09 -19.14 -10.22
N TRP A 377 6.31 -18.73 -8.96
CA TRP A 377 6.87 -17.40 -8.69
C TRP A 377 8.39 -17.32 -8.79
N ALA A 378 9.11 -18.44 -8.81
CA ALA A 378 10.57 -18.47 -8.96
C ALA A 378 11.06 -17.76 -10.24
N GLU A 379 10.24 -17.74 -11.30
CA GLU A 379 10.55 -17.03 -12.55
C GLU A 379 10.21 -15.52 -12.50
N TRP A 380 9.48 -15.06 -11.48
CA TRP A 380 9.09 -13.65 -11.38
C TRP A 380 10.29 -12.78 -11.05
N ASN A 381 10.37 -11.60 -11.65
CA ASN A 381 11.52 -10.70 -11.48
C ASN A 381 11.38 -9.82 -10.23
N TRP A 382 11.76 -10.35 -9.06
CA TRP A 382 11.80 -9.59 -7.80
C TRP A 382 13.24 -9.43 -7.35
N ARG A 383 13.71 -8.18 -7.31
CA ARG A 383 15.12 -7.84 -7.18
C ARG A 383 15.33 -6.92 -5.98
N THR A 384 16.49 -7.05 -5.34
CA THR A 384 16.96 -6.16 -4.27
C THR A 384 18.38 -5.70 -4.58
N ASP A 385 18.65 -4.40 -4.50
CA ASP A 385 19.96 -3.78 -4.76
C ASP A 385 20.26 -2.68 -3.74
N GLY A 386 21.23 -2.91 -2.84
CA GLY A 386 21.66 -1.92 -1.85
C GLY A 386 20.65 -1.60 -0.75
N ASP A 387 19.63 -2.44 -0.55
CA ASP A 387 18.66 -2.30 0.54
C ASP A 387 19.31 -2.56 1.90
N VAL A 388 18.89 -1.81 2.91
CA VAL A 388 19.34 -1.94 4.30
C VAL A 388 18.32 -2.75 5.09
N MET A 389 18.71 -3.94 5.50
CA MET A 389 17.89 -4.83 6.32
C MET A 389 18.23 -4.67 7.80
N VAL A 390 17.22 -4.37 8.63
CA VAL A 390 17.39 -4.13 10.07
C VAL A 390 16.46 -5.04 10.86
N ASN A 391 16.91 -5.44 12.06
CA ASN A 391 16.14 -6.28 12.99
C ASN A 391 15.76 -7.66 12.41
N GLY A 392 16.66 -8.26 11.64
CA GLY A 392 16.46 -9.57 11.02
C GLY A 392 15.56 -9.55 9.79
N ALA A 393 15.24 -8.38 9.23
CA ALA A 393 14.59 -8.28 7.94
C ALA A 393 15.38 -9.04 6.87
N PHE A 394 14.70 -9.65 5.90
CA PHE A 394 15.34 -10.19 4.71
C PHE A 394 14.40 -10.15 3.51
N PHE A 395 14.98 -10.10 2.32
CA PHE A 395 14.27 -10.09 1.05
C PHE A 395 14.60 -11.38 0.30
N VAL A 396 13.58 -12.10 -0.17
CA VAL A 396 13.77 -13.29 -1.01
C VAL A 396 13.68 -12.86 -2.47
N PRO A 397 14.78 -12.81 -3.25
CA PRO A 397 14.74 -12.44 -4.66
C PRO A 397 14.33 -13.62 -5.56
N SER A 398 13.90 -13.32 -6.79
CA SER A 398 13.51 -14.33 -7.80
C SER A 398 13.76 -13.82 -9.22
N GLY A 399 13.69 -14.72 -10.21
CA GLY A 399 13.79 -14.39 -11.63
C GLY A 399 15.21 -14.43 -12.21
N ALA A 400 15.32 -14.09 -13.50
CA ALA A 400 16.58 -14.20 -14.24
C ALA A 400 17.63 -13.18 -13.75
N GLY A 401 18.88 -13.64 -13.54
CA GLY A 401 20.01 -12.78 -13.18
C GLY A 401 20.44 -12.79 -11.71
N LEU A 402 19.89 -13.70 -10.89
CA LEU A 402 20.27 -13.88 -9.47
C LEU A 402 21.80 -14.02 -9.30
N SER A 403 22.46 -14.82 -10.13
CA SER A 403 23.91 -15.06 -10.06
C SER A 403 24.77 -13.79 -10.25
N GLY A 404 24.31 -12.82 -11.04
CA GLY A 404 25.00 -11.53 -11.24
C GLY A 404 24.66 -10.45 -10.21
N GLN A 405 23.46 -10.51 -9.61
CA GLN A 405 23.03 -9.60 -8.55
C GLN A 405 23.68 -9.93 -7.21
N TYR A 406 23.80 -11.20 -6.82
CA TYR A 406 24.51 -11.58 -5.60
C TYR A 406 25.98 -11.12 -5.61
N ALA A 407 26.67 -11.26 -6.75
CA ALA A 407 28.06 -10.81 -6.90
C ALA A 407 28.22 -9.28 -6.84
N LYS A 408 27.25 -8.50 -7.36
CA LYS A 408 27.25 -7.03 -7.24
C LYS A 408 26.85 -6.55 -5.84
N ALA A 409 25.84 -7.16 -5.22
CA ALA A 409 25.38 -6.84 -3.88
C ALA A 409 26.45 -7.10 -2.82
N SER A 410 27.29 -8.14 -2.98
CA SER A 410 28.44 -8.38 -2.10
C SER A 410 29.60 -7.40 -2.28
N SER A 411 29.62 -6.60 -3.36
CA SER A 411 30.73 -5.70 -3.72
C SER A 411 30.43 -4.22 -3.46
N LEU A 412 29.20 -3.88 -3.09
CA LEU A 412 28.77 -2.52 -2.77
C LEU A 412 28.55 -2.41 -1.27
N GLU A 413 29.22 -1.44 -0.63
CA GLU A 413 28.87 -1.10 0.75
C GLU A 413 27.38 -0.69 0.80
N PRO A 414 26.59 -1.21 1.76
CA PRO A 414 25.23 -0.76 1.97
C PRO A 414 25.21 0.76 2.11
N LYS A 415 24.29 1.43 1.40
CA LYS A 415 24.03 2.86 1.66
C LYS A 415 23.72 3.00 3.15
N SER A 416 24.39 3.90 3.87
CA SER A 416 24.23 3.99 5.32
C SER A 416 22.78 4.29 5.70
N ALA A 417 22.28 3.71 6.79
CA ALA A 417 20.93 4.00 7.29
C ALA A 417 20.68 5.50 7.50
N GLY A 418 21.74 6.26 7.84
CA GLY A 418 21.70 7.72 7.97
C GLY A 418 21.38 8.45 6.66
N LEU A 419 21.82 7.92 5.51
CA LEU A 419 21.48 8.47 4.20
C LEU A 419 19.99 8.37 3.88
N LEU A 420 19.36 7.26 4.29
CA LEU A 420 17.92 7.05 4.05
C LEU A 420 17.04 7.87 4.97
N ALA A 421 17.42 7.98 6.24
CA ALA A 421 16.78 8.92 7.17
C ALA A 421 16.82 10.36 6.63
N GLN A 422 17.91 10.73 5.95
CA GLN A 422 18.04 12.03 5.30
C GLN A 422 17.16 12.17 4.05
N LEU A 423 17.15 11.17 3.16
CA LEU A 423 16.33 11.17 1.94
C LEU A 423 14.82 11.28 2.23
N THR A 424 14.38 10.69 3.34
CA THR A 424 12.97 10.62 3.78
C THR A 424 12.63 11.60 4.91
N LEU A 425 13.56 12.50 5.28
CA LEU A 425 13.43 13.38 6.44
C LEU A 425 12.14 14.22 6.42
N ASN A 426 11.75 14.67 5.22
CA ASN A 426 10.62 15.56 5.02
C ASN A 426 9.37 14.84 4.47
N ALA A 427 9.33 13.50 4.52
CA ALA A 427 8.18 12.76 4.03
C ALA A 427 6.88 13.20 4.73
N GLY A 428 5.77 13.21 4.00
CA GLY A 428 4.48 13.73 4.43
C GLY A 428 4.25 15.20 4.07
N VAL A 429 3.23 15.81 4.67
CA VAL A 429 2.87 17.21 4.40
C VAL A 429 3.92 18.15 4.99
N LEU A 430 4.40 19.08 4.18
CA LEU A 430 5.37 20.12 4.53
C LEU A 430 4.86 21.01 5.66
N GLY A 431 5.76 21.39 6.57
CA GLY A 431 5.48 22.25 7.72
C GLY A 431 5.10 21.50 8.99
N ASN A 432 4.79 20.20 8.90
CA ASN A 432 4.64 19.31 10.04
C ASN A 432 5.92 18.46 10.18
N SER A 433 6.73 18.69 11.22
CA SER A 433 7.90 17.85 11.47
C SER A 433 7.47 16.50 12.07
N ILE A 434 7.42 15.46 11.24
CA ILE A 434 7.14 14.08 11.68
C ILE A 434 8.27 13.55 12.59
N TYR A 435 9.48 14.07 12.44
CA TYR A 435 10.62 13.70 13.29
C TYR A 435 10.66 14.43 14.63
N GLY A 436 9.98 15.58 14.78
CA GLY A 436 9.87 16.28 16.07
C GLY A 436 9.04 15.52 17.11
N GLN A 437 8.20 14.57 16.69
CA GLN A 437 7.46 13.67 17.59
C GLN A 437 8.12 12.31 17.80
N ARG A 438 9.15 11.96 17.00
CA ARG A 438 9.93 10.74 17.19
C ARG A 438 11.16 11.05 18.05
N ASN A 439 10.99 10.95 19.36
CA ASN A 439 12.11 10.73 20.28
C ASN A 439 12.83 9.45 19.84
N PHE A 440 13.88 9.58 19.03
CA PHE A 440 14.84 8.52 18.74
C PHE A 440 15.75 8.32 19.98
N SER A 441 15.12 8.11 21.14
CA SER A 441 15.78 7.80 22.39
C SER A 441 16.13 6.32 22.36
N GLY A 442 17.29 5.99 21.78
CA GLY A 442 17.88 4.66 22.00
C GLY A 442 18.55 3.98 20.82
N ILE A 443 19.35 4.68 20.02
CA ILE A 443 20.52 4.04 19.37
C ILE A 443 21.68 5.04 19.46
N GLN A 444 22.50 4.93 20.51
CA GLN A 444 23.80 5.58 20.55
C GLN A 444 24.67 4.99 19.44
N TYR A 445 25.02 5.81 18.45
CA TYR A 445 26.18 5.55 17.61
C TYR A 445 27.43 5.77 18.48
N SER A 446 28.07 4.68 18.90
CA SER A 446 29.41 4.74 19.47
C SER A 446 30.40 5.14 18.38
N GLY A 447 30.79 6.42 18.36
CA GLY A 447 31.91 6.89 17.57
C GLY A 447 31.74 8.27 16.96
N PHE A 448 31.79 9.31 17.80
CA PHE A 448 32.43 10.58 17.46
C PHE A 448 32.69 11.35 18.75
N TYR A 449 33.93 11.32 19.23
CA TYR A 449 34.38 12.13 20.36
C TYR A 449 34.49 13.60 19.93
N GLY A 450 33.85 14.49 20.68
CA GLY A 450 34.00 15.93 20.55
C GLY A 450 33.33 16.60 21.76
N GLY A 451 34.09 16.71 22.85
CA GLY A 451 33.59 17.18 24.14
C GLY A 451 33.16 18.65 24.15
N GLY A 452 32.11 18.92 24.91
CA GLY A 452 31.61 20.26 25.19
C GLY A 452 30.52 20.22 26.26
N THR A 453 30.94 20.15 27.52
CA THR A 453 30.11 20.30 28.72
C THR A 453 29.39 21.65 28.74
N THR A 454 28.07 21.65 28.97
CA THR A 454 27.42 22.68 29.79
C THR A 454 26.24 22.10 30.56
N THR A 455 26.13 22.59 31.78
CA THR A 455 25.37 22.14 32.93
C THR A 455 23.88 22.44 32.85
N ALA A 456 23.08 21.49 33.33
CA ALA A 456 21.67 21.66 33.66
C ALA A 456 21.50 22.65 34.83
N THR A 457 20.48 23.50 34.73
CA THR A 457 19.82 24.11 35.89
C THR A 457 18.31 23.89 35.77
N THR A 458 17.81 23.07 36.68
CA THR A 458 16.41 22.90 37.02
C THR A 458 15.91 24.12 37.80
N ALA A 459 14.73 24.63 37.45
CA ALA A 459 13.91 25.43 38.34
C ALA A 459 12.44 25.05 38.13
N ASP A 460 11.88 24.46 39.19
CA ASP A 460 10.52 24.01 39.36
C ASP A 460 9.66 25.14 39.96
N GLY A 461 8.34 25.12 39.73
CA GLY A 461 7.39 26.10 40.28
C GLY A 461 6.00 26.08 39.61
N GLY A 462 5.08 25.26 40.16
CA GLY A 462 3.69 25.04 39.73
C GLY A 462 2.75 26.27 39.78
N SER A 463 1.46 26.19 39.41
CA SER A 463 0.46 25.17 39.75
C SER A 463 -0.85 25.34 38.94
N GLY A 464 -1.55 24.22 38.69
CA GLY A 464 -3.02 24.09 38.58
C GLY A 464 -3.57 24.00 37.15
N GLY A 465 -4.24 22.93 36.72
CA GLY A 465 -4.61 21.65 37.33
C GLY A 465 -5.41 20.87 36.27
N ASP A 466 -5.17 19.57 36.15
CA ASP A 466 -6.09 18.66 35.46
C ASP A 466 -6.01 17.29 36.13
N SER A 467 -7.19 16.79 36.48
CA SER A 467 -7.44 15.56 37.20
C SER A 467 -7.17 14.32 36.34
N ASP A 468 -6.18 13.54 36.76
CA ASP A 468 -6.11 12.08 36.80
C ASP A 468 -7.09 11.28 35.90
N TYR A 469 -6.61 10.91 34.70
CA TYR A 469 -7.16 9.78 33.92
C TYR A 469 -6.05 8.94 33.26
N LEU A 470 -4.87 8.84 33.90
CA LEU A 470 -3.69 8.13 33.40
C LEU A 470 -3.12 7.10 34.40
N GLY A 471 -3.99 6.54 35.25
CA GLY A 471 -3.61 5.65 36.33
C GLY A 471 -4.11 4.21 36.23
N MET A 472 -4.50 3.66 35.07
CA MET A 472 -4.95 2.24 34.96
C MET A 472 -4.72 1.55 33.59
N ILE A 473 -3.69 1.89 32.81
CA ILE A 473 -3.41 1.16 31.54
C ILE A 473 -1.93 0.80 31.41
N PHE A 474 -1.36 0.17 32.43
CA PHE A 474 -0.16 -0.64 32.28
C PHE A 474 -0.28 -1.91 33.11
N ARG A 475 -1.04 -2.87 32.58
CA ARG A 475 -0.90 -4.31 32.86
C ARG A 475 -1.70 -5.11 31.82
N GLY A 476 -1.00 -5.89 30.99
CA GLY A 476 -1.58 -7.00 30.21
C GLY A 476 -1.96 -6.71 28.75
N GLY A 477 -1.00 -6.34 27.91
CA GLY A 477 -1.18 -6.18 26.47
C GLY A 477 -0.91 -7.49 25.70
N ALA A 478 -1.97 -8.21 25.35
CA ALA A 478 -2.03 -9.20 24.26
C ALA A 478 -3.49 -9.70 24.12
N GLY A 479 -4.12 -10.06 25.24
CA GLY A 479 -5.49 -10.59 25.26
C GLY A 479 -6.58 -9.59 24.83
N SER A 480 -6.39 -8.29 25.07
CA SER A 480 -7.41 -7.27 24.74
C SER A 480 -7.60 -7.06 23.24
N MET A 481 -6.60 -7.35 22.40
CA MET A 481 -6.62 -7.10 20.95
C MET A 481 -7.31 -8.23 20.18
N ALA A 482 -6.99 -9.50 20.50
CA ALA A 482 -7.66 -10.66 19.92
C ALA A 482 -9.17 -10.65 20.20
N PHE A 483 -9.55 -10.26 21.42
CA PHE A 483 -10.96 -10.10 21.83
C PHE A 483 -11.69 -9.00 21.04
N THR A 484 -11.00 -7.96 20.61
CA THR A 484 -11.61 -6.85 19.86
C THR A 484 -11.80 -7.21 18.38
N LEU A 485 -10.88 -8.00 17.82
CA LEU A 485 -10.93 -8.49 16.45
C LEU A 485 -12.05 -9.53 16.24
N LEU A 486 -12.22 -10.46 17.19
CA LEU A 486 -13.28 -11.49 17.14
C LEU A 486 -14.69 -10.87 17.22
N LYS A 487 -14.88 -9.87 18.09
CA LYS A 487 -16.14 -9.12 18.27
C LYS A 487 -16.61 -8.41 17.00
N LYS A 488 -15.66 -7.87 16.23
CA LYS A 488 -15.94 -7.07 15.04
C LYS A 488 -16.26 -7.93 13.81
N LYS A 489 -15.68 -9.13 13.69
CA LYS A 489 -15.95 -10.09 12.60
C LYS A 489 -17.27 -10.87 12.80
N MET A 490 -17.75 -11.07 14.04
CA MET A 490 -18.99 -11.82 14.34
C MET A 490 -20.29 -10.97 14.32
N GLY A 491 -20.22 -9.65 14.12
CA GLY A 491 -21.42 -8.82 13.94
C GLY A 491 -22.29 -8.59 15.19
N LEU A 492 -21.71 -8.68 16.40
CA LEU A 492 -22.45 -8.56 17.67
C LEU A 492 -22.88 -7.10 17.96
N VAL A 493 -24.17 -6.90 18.31
CA VAL A 493 -24.73 -5.60 18.71
C VAL A 493 -24.96 -5.57 20.22
N ARG A 494 -24.61 -4.45 20.87
CA ARG A 494 -24.66 -4.31 22.33
C ARG A 494 -26.09 -3.98 22.80
N GLY A 495 -26.69 -4.84 23.62
CA GLY A 495 -27.96 -4.59 24.29
C GLY A 495 -27.90 -4.94 25.78
N GLY A 496 -27.98 -3.95 26.66
CA GLY A 496 -28.27 -4.19 28.09
C GLY A 496 -27.22 -4.90 28.93
N GLY A 497 -25.97 -5.06 28.47
CA GLY A 497 -24.89 -5.72 29.23
C GLY A 497 -24.44 -7.05 28.64
N ASP A 498 -25.30 -7.70 27.84
CA ASP A 498 -25.06 -9.00 27.23
C ASP A 498 -25.03 -8.93 25.68
N TRP A 499 -24.45 -9.96 25.05
CA TRP A 499 -24.33 -10.08 23.60
C TRP A 499 -25.26 -11.19 23.08
N ASN A 500 -26.20 -10.83 22.19
CA ASN A 500 -27.19 -11.76 21.62
C ASN A 500 -26.90 -12.09 20.15
N LEU A 501 -27.08 -13.36 19.78
CA LEU A 501 -27.20 -13.83 18.40
C LEU A 501 -28.68 -13.96 18.00
N ASP A 502 -29.00 -13.90 16.71
CA ASP A 502 -30.33 -14.24 16.19
C ASP A 502 -30.67 -15.69 16.58
N GLY A 503 -31.75 -15.88 17.37
CA GLY A 503 -32.19 -17.19 17.88
C GLY A 503 -32.09 -17.41 19.40
N GLY A 504 -31.86 -16.35 20.20
CA GLY A 504 -32.00 -16.42 21.67
C GLY A 504 -30.77 -16.93 22.44
N MET A 505 -29.61 -17.05 21.80
CA MET A 505 -28.35 -17.40 22.47
C MET A 505 -27.70 -16.18 23.12
N VAL A 506 -27.47 -16.26 24.43
CA VAL A 506 -26.68 -15.30 25.23
C VAL A 506 -25.26 -15.82 25.36
N LEU A 507 -24.25 -15.04 24.95
CA LEU A 507 -22.84 -15.42 25.03
C LEU A 507 -22.13 -14.72 26.20
N GLU A 508 -21.73 -15.49 27.21
CA GLU A 508 -20.94 -14.98 28.34
C GLU A 508 -19.46 -15.33 28.18
N PHE A 509 -18.57 -14.35 28.32
CA PHE A 509 -17.11 -14.52 28.18
C PHE A 509 -16.44 -14.38 29.54
N SER A 510 -15.83 -15.46 30.05
CA SER A 510 -15.02 -15.43 31.28
C SER A 510 -13.54 -15.71 30.98
N ARG A 511 -12.65 -14.97 31.63
CA ARG A 511 -11.18 -15.13 31.55
C ARG A 511 -10.71 -15.97 32.73
N TRP A 512 -9.88 -16.98 32.46
CA TRP A 512 -9.20 -17.79 33.47
C TRP A 512 -7.67 -17.59 33.39
N ASP A 513 -6.98 -17.86 34.50
CA ASP A 513 -5.54 -17.60 34.74
C ASP A 513 -4.60 -18.16 33.66
N GLU A 514 -3.47 -17.46 33.49
CA GLU A 514 -2.21 -17.68 32.73
C GLU A 514 -2.19 -18.40 31.35
N GLU A 515 -3.27 -19.05 30.93
CA GLU A 515 -3.50 -19.66 29.61
C GLU A 515 -4.53 -18.84 28.82
N LEU A 516 -4.39 -18.75 27.48
CA LEU A 516 -5.35 -18.06 26.62
C LEU A 516 -6.57 -18.98 26.38
N GLY A 517 -7.46 -19.06 27.36
CA GLY A 517 -8.72 -19.81 27.25
C GLY A 517 -9.95 -18.91 27.18
N PHE A 518 -11.00 -19.36 26.48
CA PHE A 518 -12.34 -18.77 26.59
C PHE A 518 -13.42 -19.85 26.64
N ARG A 519 -14.44 -19.60 27.47
CA ARG A 519 -15.64 -20.44 27.61
C ARG A 519 -16.82 -19.68 27.02
N LEU A 520 -17.61 -20.37 26.21
CA LEU A 520 -18.86 -19.89 25.64
C LEU A 520 -19.98 -20.67 26.28
N GLU A 521 -20.92 -19.99 26.92
CA GLU A 521 -22.14 -20.60 27.44
C GLU A 521 -23.34 -20.09 26.65
N GLY A 522 -24.41 -20.87 26.58
CA GLY A 522 -25.69 -20.41 26.02
C GLY A 522 -26.86 -21.27 26.46
N GLU A 523 -28.06 -20.69 26.46
CA GLU A 523 -29.33 -21.38 26.70
C GLU A 523 -30.09 -21.54 25.37
N GLY A 524 -30.58 -22.74 25.10
CA GLY A 524 -31.46 -22.98 23.94
C GLY A 524 -32.92 -22.63 24.25
N GLU A 525 -33.63 -22.04 23.30
CA GLU A 525 -35.07 -21.77 23.43
C GLU A 525 -35.84 -23.08 23.68
N GLY A 526 -36.48 -23.17 24.85
CA GLY A 526 -37.51 -24.17 25.15
C GLY A 526 -37.37 -24.94 26.46
N GLU A 527 -36.18 -25.07 27.08
CA GLU A 527 -36.04 -25.86 28.32
C GLU A 527 -35.00 -25.36 29.33
N GLY A 528 -34.47 -24.13 29.22
CA GLY A 528 -33.55 -23.57 30.23
C GLY A 528 -32.30 -24.44 30.46
N ARG A 529 -31.72 -24.99 29.38
CA ARG A 529 -30.56 -25.89 29.45
C ARG A 529 -29.32 -25.20 28.90
N LEU A 530 -28.32 -25.07 29.77
CA LEU A 530 -26.99 -24.57 29.43
C LEU A 530 -26.20 -25.58 28.58
N PHE A 531 -25.64 -25.13 27.46
CA PHE A 531 -24.48 -25.74 26.83
C PHE A 531 -23.25 -24.86 27.07
N TRP A 532 -22.07 -25.46 27.13
CA TRP A 532 -20.82 -24.72 27.15
C TRP A 532 -19.78 -25.34 26.19
N ALA A 533 -18.95 -24.47 25.62
CA ALA A 533 -17.80 -24.81 24.82
C ALA A 533 -16.56 -24.11 25.41
N GLU A 534 -15.50 -24.86 25.68
CA GLU A 534 -14.23 -24.30 26.14
C GLU A 534 -13.20 -24.45 25.03
N ILE A 535 -12.46 -23.37 24.77
CA ILE A 535 -11.35 -23.33 23.83
C ILE A 535 -10.12 -22.91 24.62
N LYS A 536 -9.09 -23.76 24.63
CA LYS A 536 -7.77 -23.45 25.22
C LYS A 536 -6.73 -23.29 24.12
N LEU A 537 -5.94 -22.22 24.22
CA LEU A 537 -4.75 -21.98 23.40
C LEU A 537 -3.52 -22.04 24.30
N ASP A 538 -2.67 -23.04 24.08
CA ASP A 538 -1.34 -23.09 24.65
C ASP A 538 -0.37 -22.34 23.74
N ILE A 539 0.38 -21.40 24.31
CA ILE A 539 1.34 -20.57 23.56
C ILE A 539 2.63 -21.33 23.21
N ASN A 540 2.87 -22.49 23.82
CA ASN A 540 4.06 -23.31 23.57
C ASN A 540 3.83 -24.42 22.53
N TYR A 541 2.57 -24.80 22.29
CA TYR A 541 2.18 -25.84 21.32
C TYR A 541 0.85 -25.43 20.67
N VAL A 542 0.75 -25.40 19.34
CA VAL A 542 -0.50 -25.04 18.65
C VAL A 542 -1.46 -26.22 18.72
N TYR A 543 -2.10 -26.41 19.87
CA TYR A 543 -3.25 -27.30 20.00
C TYR A 543 -4.48 -26.53 20.44
N LEU A 544 -5.63 -26.95 19.91
CA LEU A 544 -6.93 -26.44 20.31
C LEU A 544 -7.72 -27.58 20.93
N ASP A 545 -8.04 -27.45 22.22
CA ASP A 545 -8.92 -28.37 22.95
C ASP A 545 -10.35 -27.80 22.90
N LEU A 546 -11.26 -28.50 22.21
CA LEU A 546 -12.70 -28.18 22.22
C LEU A 546 -13.44 -29.21 23.06
N ARG A 547 -14.07 -28.74 24.14
CA ARG A 547 -14.95 -29.55 24.99
C ARG A 547 -16.40 -29.17 24.80
N LEU A 548 -17.24 -30.13 24.45
CA LEU A 548 -18.68 -29.93 24.26
C LEU A 548 -19.50 -30.74 25.28
N SER A 549 -20.55 -30.12 25.82
CA SER A 549 -21.54 -30.82 26.66
C SER A 549 -22.29 -31.91 25.87
N ARG A 550 -22.59 -33.05 26.53
CA ARG A 550 -23.38 -34.19 26.01
C ARG A 550 -24.70 -33.80 25.34
N ARG A 551 -25.24 -32.62 25.64
CA ARG A 551 -26.57 -32.17 25.18
C ARG A 551 -26.53 -31.21 23.99
N CYS A 552 -25.34 -30.93 23.42
CA CYS A 552 -25.21 -30.18 22.18
C CYS A 552 -25.85 -30.95 21.00
N ASN A 553 -26.84 -30.35 20.33
CA ASN A 553 -27.40 -30.95 19.12
C ASN A 553 -26.36 -30.92 17.97
N SER A 554 -26.61 -31.70 16.92
CA SER A 554 -25.73 -31.80 15.75
C SER A 554 -25.46 -30.45 15.05
N THR A 555 -26.42 -29.53 15.04
CA THR A 555 -26.27 -28.19 14.47
C THR A 555 -25.23 -27.35 15.24
N ILE A 556 -25.24 -27.40 16.57
CA ILE A 556 -24.26 -26.68 17.40
C ILE A 556 -22.86 -27.28 17.23
N LYS A 557 -22.76 -28.62 17.18
CA LYS A 557 -21.50 -29.31 16.87
C LYS A 557 -20.94 -28.90 15.51
N ILE A 558 -21.79 -28.85 14.48
CA ILE A 558 -21.42 -28.39 13.12
C ILE A 558 -20.98 -26.92 13.13
N PHE A 559 -21.67 -26.04 13.86
CA PHE A 559 -21.29 -24.64 13.96
C PHE A 559 -19.89 -24.47 14.55
N PHE A 560 -19.59 -25.13 15.67
CA PHE A 560 -18.28 -25.01 16.33
C PHE A 560 -17.16 -25.66 15.53
N THR A 561 -17.37 -26.85 14.96
CA THR A 561 -16.40 -27.45 14.04
C THR A 561 -16.17 -26.59 12.80
N SER A 562 -17.20 -25.96 12.22
CA SER A 562 -17.04 -25.03 11.10
C SER A 562 -16.29 -23.76 11.49
N LEU A 563 -16.55 -23.22 12.69
CA LEU A 563 -15.82 -22.09 13.24
C LEU A 563 -14.35 -22.45 13.47
N LEU A 564 -14.05 -23.65 13.97
CA LEU A 564 -12.67 -24.16 14.10
C LEU A 564 -12.00 -24.30 12.73
N SER A 565 -12.66 -24.93 11.75
CA SER A 565 -12.13 -25.06 10.39
C SER A 565 -11.85 -23.68 9.77
N TYR A 566 -12.72 -22.70 10.01
CA TYR A 566 -12.53 -21.33 9.53
C TYR A 566 -11.34 -20.62 10.21
N LEU A 567 -11.16 -20.80 11.52
CA LEU A 567 -10.04 -20.23 12.28
C LEU A 567 -8.68 -20.85 11.89
N PHE A 568 -8.66 -22.12 11.44
CA PHE A 568 -7.43 -22.81 11.03
C PHE A 568 -7.14 -22.73 9.53
N LEU A 569 -8.14 -22.63 8.63
CA LEU A 569 -7.91 -22.45 7.19
C LEU A 569 -7.17 -21.15 6.84
N GLU A 570 -7.21 -20.12 7.70
CA GLU A 570 -6.42 -18.89 7.50
C GLU A 570 -4.91 -19.08 7.83
N ASN A 571 -4.48 -20.20 8.44
CA ASN A 571 -3.09 -20.41 8.90
C ASN A 571 -2.32 -21.63 8.30
N MET A 572 -2.91 -22.43 7.40
CA MET A 572 -2.26 -23.58 6.70
C MET A 572 -1.22 -24.37 7.52
N ILE A 573 -1.70 -25.27 8.40
CA ILE A 573 -0.89 -26.33 9.04
C ILE A 573 -1.54 -27.69 8.67
N GLU A 574 -0.76 -28.74 8.40
CA GLU A 574 -1.29 -30.11 8.24
C GLU A 574 -1.90 -30.60 9.57
N HIS A 575 -2.97 -31.40 9.53
CA HIS A 575 -3.71 -31.80 10.73
C HIS A 575 -3.98 -33.31 10.79
N GLU A 576 -3.76 -33.91 11.97
CA GLU A 576 -4.40 -35.14 12.42
C GLU A 576 -5.50 -34.78 13.42
N VAL A 577 -6.70 -35.36 13.26
CA VAL A 577 -7.83 -35.18 14.18
C VAL A 577 -7.94 -36.46 15.01
N GLU A 578 -7.65 -36.38 16.29
CA GLU A 578 -7.80 -37.50 17.23
C GLU A 578 -8.95 -37.20 18.19
N SER A 579 -9.95 -38.08 18.20
CA SER A 579 -11.09 -38.03 19.11
C SER A 579 -10.84 -39.03 20.25
N GLN A 580 -10.79 -38.57 21.49
CA GLN A 580 -10.60 -39.45 22.65
C GLN A 580 -11.84 -39.40 23.57
N GLU A 581 -12.45 -40.57 23.80
CA GLU A 581 -13.54 -40.76 24.75
C GLU A 581 -12.97 -41.16 26.12
N ASP A 582 -12.94 -40.24 27.07
CA ASP A 582 -12.53 -40.54 28.45
C ASP A 582 -13.73 -41.03 29.27
N GLY A 583 -13.59 -42.26 29.79
CA GLY A 583 -14.58 -42.92 30.61
C GLY A 583 -14.34 -42.74 32.10
N ASP A 584 -14.80 -41.63 32.68
CA ASP A 584 -15.68 -41.64 33.87
C ASP A 584 -16.16 -40.22 34.23
N MET A 585 -17.45 -40.12 34.57
CA MET A 585 -18.29 -38.92 34.73
C MET A 585 -18.54 -38.06 33.48
N ASP A 586 -19.81 -38.07 33.06
CA ASP A 586 -20.40 -37.32 31.94
C ASP A 586 -19.50 -37.16 30.68
N THR A 587 -19.27 -38.27 29.94
CA THR A 587 -18.49 -38.34 28.69
C THR A 587 -18.51 -37.05 27.87
N ILE A 588 -17.35 -36.40 27.92
CA ILE A 588 -16.95 -35.20 27.17
C ILE A 588 -16.42 -35.69 25.83
N GLU A 589 -16.91 -35.12 24.73
CA GLU A 589 -16.30 -35.36 23.42
C GLU A 589 -15.18 -34.32 23.28
N THR A 590 -13.94 -34.79 23.39
CA THR A 590 -12.74 -33.97 23.32
C THR A 590 -12.14 -34.12 21.94
N GLN A 591 -12.04 -33.03 21.18
CA GLN A 591 -11.28 -33.00 19.93
C GLN A 591 -9.97 -32.26 20.18
N THR A 592 -8.87 -32.97 19.99
CA THR A 592 -7.53 -32.40 20.06
C THR A 592 -6.95 -32.38 18.66
N ILE A 593 -6.43 -31.23 18.25
CA ILE A 593 -5.78 -31.03 16.95
C ILE A 593 -4.35 -30.57 17.24
N SER A 594 -3.35 -31.33 16.81
CA SER A 594 -1.93 -30.97 16.93
C SER A 594 -1.34 -30.61 15.56
N SER A 595 -0.27 -29.80 15.56
CA SER A 595 0.57 -29.49 14.38
C SER A 595 1.59 -30.58 14.08
#